data_AF-A0A7V9D250-F1
#
_entry.id   AF-A0A7V9D250-F1
#
_cell.length_a   1.000
_cell.length_b   1.000
_cell.length_c   1.000
_cell.angle_alpha   90.00
_cell.angle_beta   90.00
_cell.angle_gamma   90.00
#
_symmetry.space_group_name_H-M   'P 1'
#
loop_
_entity.id
_entity.type
_entity.pdbx_description
1 polymer ?
#
loop_
_entity_poly.entity_id
_entity_poly.type
_entity_poly.pdbx_seq_one_letter_code
_entity_poly.pdbx_strand_id
1 'polypeptide(L)'
;PTLRRAVVKQNEGFSGIGNALFPYDDAPSGRALTSWIEAELPHRLRFEAPNETWDHYIEKLARTGGIVEAFVETDGPDEIRSPSVQCHIDPAGTVQIISTHDQVMGGPSGQVFLGCSFPADNAYVQDIQAAGHRIAAVLRDRDVVGRFGVDFISVRRANGWEHFAVEINLRMGGTTHPYLTLQALTSGSYDTASGEHRTAAGESRSYVASDNLHNPAYSGLTPDDLMDIIAENNLTFDHTTQQGVVFHLIGALSEHGKLGAVCVADSRAKAESLLRQAVASLDKAAAE
;
A
#
# COMPACT_ATOMS: atom_id res chain seq x y z
N PRO A 1 29.69 -8.04 -5.34
CA PRO A 1 28.59 -8.36 -6.28
C PRO A 1 28.16 -7.07 -6.99
N THR A 2 27.53 -7.13 -8.17
CA THR A 2 27.01 -5.92 -8.84
C THR A 2 25.75 -5.38 -8.16
N LEU A 3 25.03 -6.23 -7.43
CA LEU A 3 23.87 -5.87 -6.62
C LEU A 3 24.29 -5.07 -5.37
N ARG A 4 23.60 -3.96 -5.10
CA ARG A 4 23.80 -3.14 -3.90
C ARG A 4 23.11 -3.74 -2.67
N ARG A 5 21.87 -4.20 -2.82
CA ARG A 5 21.06 -4.77 -1.73
C ARG A 5 20.22 -5.95 -2.20
N ALA A 6 20.04 -6.93 -1.33
CA ALA A 6 19.01 -7.96 -1.47
C ALA A 6 17.93 -7.75 -0.41
N VAL A 7 16.73 -8.24 -0.68
CA VAL A 7 15.66 -8.35 0.31
C VAL A 7 15.34 -9.82 0.56
N VAL A 8 15.28 -10.18 1.83
CA VAL A 8 14.80 -11.46 2.33
C VAL A 8 13.35 -11.25 2.75
N LYS A 9 12.42 -12.06 2.24
CA LYS A 9 11.00 -11.98 2.58
C LYS A 9 10.53 -13.30 3.17
N GLN A 10 9.89 -13.25 4.33
CA GLN A 10 9.20 -14.40 4.91
C GLN A 10 7.96 -14.75 4.08
N ASN A 11 7.68 -16.04 3.86
CA ASN A 11 6.51 -16.49 3.11
C ASN A 11 5.17 -16.03 3.71
N GLU A 12 5.12 -15.90 5.03
CA GLU A 12 3.94 -15.45 5.79
C GLU A 12 4.13 -14.03 6.37
N GLY A 13 4.93 -13.21 5.70
CA GLY A 13 5.06 -11.79 6.01
C GLY A 13 3.76 -11.02 5.70
N PHE A 14 3.54 -9.89 6.38
CA PHE A 14 2.41 -9.01 6.13
C PHE A 14 2.84 -7.56 6.09
N SER A 15 2.33 -6.79 5.12
CA SER A 15 2.52 -5.33 5.02
C SER A 15 4.00 -4.90 5.06
N GLY A 16 4.89 -5.72 4.49
CA GLY A 16 6.33 -5.49 4.46
C GLY A 16 7.07 -5.77 5.77
N ILE A 17 6.39 -6.05 6.88
CA ILE A 17 7.02 -6.25 8.20
C ILE A 17 7.92 -7.48 8.23
N GLY A 18 7.59 -8.51 7.44
CA GLY A 18 8.39 -9.73 7.31
C GLY A 18 9.61 -9.59 6.40
N ASN A 19 9.86 -8.40 5.84
CA ASN A 19 10.98 -8.16 4.95
C ASN A 19 12.21 -7.73 5.75
N ALA A 20 13.38 -8.13 5.26
CA ALA A 20 14.65 -7.71 5.82
C ALA A 20 15.67 -7.45 4.70
N LEU A 21 16.40 -6.34 4.81
CA LEU A 21 17.39 -5.95 3.81
C LEU A 21 18.79 -6.42 4.18
N PHE A 22 19.46 -7.02 3.20
CA PHE A 22 20.87 -7.35 3.28
C PHE A 22 21.69 -6.43 2.36
N PRO A 23 22.48 -5.50 2.92
CA PRO A 23 23.38 -4.65 2.16
C PRO A 23 24.68 -5.37 1.77
N TYR A 24 25.11 -5.19 0.52
CA TYR A 24 26.38 -5.69 -0.02
C TYR A 24 27.52 -4.67 0.03
N ASP A 25 27.37 -3.58 0.80
CA ASP A 25 28.45 -2.62 1.01
C ASP A 25 29.72 -3.35 1.51
N ASP A 26 30.86 -3.06 0.89
CA ASP A 26 32.16 -3.68 1.17
C ASP A 26 32.25 -5.21 0.94
N ALA A 27 31.25 -5.81 0.28
CA ALA A 27 31.25 -7.25 0.01
C ALA A 27 32.40 -7.65 -0.94
N PRO A 28 33.16 -8.72 -0.62
CA PRO A 28 34.23 -9.19 -1.49
C PRO A 28 33.65 -9.74 -2.81
N SER A 29 34.48 -9.74 -3.85
CA SER A 29 34.12 -10.33 -5.14
C SER A 29 34.67 -11.75 -5.29
N GLY A 30 34.06 -12.52 -6.19
CA GLY A 30 34.53 -13.87 -6.51
C GLY A 30 34.28 -14.89 -5.40
N ARG A 31 35.22 -15.83 -5.20
CA ARG A 31 35.02 -17.04 -4.38
C ARG A 31 34.79 -16.77 -2.88
N ALA A 32 35.20 -15.61 -2.37
CA ALA A 32 35.04 -15.26 -0.95
C ALA A 32 33.65 -14.72 -0.60
N LEU A 33 32.80 -14.42 -1.60
CA LEU A 33 31.51 -13.79 -1.37
C LEU A 33 30.56 -14.66 -0.53
N THR A 34 30.45 -15.95 -0.82
CA THR A 34 29.52 -16.85 -0.11
C THR A 34 29.88 -16.95 1.38
N SER A 35 31.14 -17.23 1.71
CA SER A 35 31.60 -17.31 3.10
C SER A 35 31.46 -15.97 3.84
N TRP A 36 31.61 -14.86 3.12
CA TRP A 36 31.39 -13.53 3.71
C TRP A 36 29.91 -13.29 4.00
N ILE A 37 29.00 -13.64 3.08
CA ILE A 37 27.55 -13.55 3.33
C ILE A 37 27.18 -14.40 4.54
N GLU A 38 27.63 -15.65 4.62
CA GLU A 38 27.34 -16.54 5.76
C GLU A 38 27.77 -15.95 7.10
N ALA A 39 28.95 -15.31 7.14
CA ALA A 39 29.47 -14.67 8.35
C ALA A 39 28.74 -13.37 8.71
N GLU A 40 28.36 -12.57 7.71
CA GLU A 40 27.82 -11.22 7.91
C GLU A 40 26.29 -11.18 8.00
N LEU A 41 25.60 -12.21 7.49
CA LEU A 41 24.13 -12.25 7.46
C LEU A 41 23.48 -11.99 8.82
N PRO A 42 23.93 -12.60 9.95
CA PRO A 42 23.36 -12.32 11.27
C PRO A 42 23.56 -10.89 11.76
N HIS A 43 24.57 -10.19 11.24
CA HIS A 43 25.00 -8.88 11.74
C HIS A 43 24.54 -7.72 10.86
N ARG A 44 24.31 -7.98 9.57
CA ARG A 44 23.98 -6.95 8.58
C ARG A 44 22.52 -6.92 8.16
N LEU A 45 21.77 -8.00 8.42
CA LEU A 45 20.37 -8.06 8.03
C LEU A 45 19.56 -7.01 8.82
N ARG A 46 18.87 -6.11 8.10
CA ARG A 46 18.10 -4.99 8.67
C ARG A 46 16.61 -5.28 8.55
N PHE A 47 15.91 -5.33 9.68
CA PHE A 47 14.48 -5.69 9.72
C PHE A 47 13.57 -4.48 9.60
N GLU A 48 12.41 -4.67 8.96
CA GLU A 48 11.36 -3.63 8.93
C GLU A 48 10.59 -3.52 10.25
N ALA A 49 10.42 -4.62 10.99
CA ALA A 49 9.77 -4.60 12.29
C ALA A 49 10.71 -3.97 13.36
N PRO A 50 10.27 -2.96 14.13
CA PRO A 50 11.12 -2.25 15.09
C PRO A 50 11.76 -3.11 16.18
N ASN A 51 11.11 -4.21 16.57
CA ASN A 51 11.55 -5.09 17.67
C ASN A 51 11.96 -6.49 17.17
N GLU A 52 12.17 -6.66 15.88
CA GLU A 52 12.60 -7.95 15.33
C GLU A 52 14.08 -8.20 15.61
N THR A 53 14.43 -9.46 15.86
CA THR A 53 15.81 -9.88 16.12
C THR A 53 16.24 -10.96 15.12
N TRP A 54 17.55 -11.13 14.94
CA TRP A 54 18.08 -12.18 14.08
C TRP A 54 17.56 -13.57 14.47
N ASP A 55 17.64 -13.91 15.77
CA ASP A 55 17.26 -15.25 16.26
C ASP A 55 15.78 -15.54 15.98
N HIS A 56 14.89 -14.60 16.26
CA HIS A 56 13.47 -14.76 15.98
C HIS A 56 13.18 -14.78 14.47
N TYR A 57 13.81 -13.89 13.71
CA TYR A 57 13.61 -13.82 12.26
C TYR A 57 14.03 -15.11 11.57
N ILE A 58 15.21 -15.66 11.90
CA ILE A 58 15.74 -16.86 11.27
C ILE A 58 14.98 -18.11 11.71
N GLU A 59 14.53 -18.18 12.97
CA GLU A 59 13.65 -19.25 13.44
C GLU A 59 12.35 -19.27 12.65
N LYS A 60 11.71 -18.10 12.48
CA LYS A 60 10.48 -17.97 11.70
C LYS A 60 10.72 -18.32 10.24
N LEU A 61 11.79 -17.81 9.63
CA LEU A 61 12.16 -18.11 8.24
C LEU A 61 12.43 -19.62 8.04
N ALA A 62 13.09 -20.28 8.99
CA ALA A 62 13.32 -21.73 8.93
C ALA A 62 12.02 -22.54 9.03
N ARG A 63 11.02 -22.02 9.76
CA ARG A 63 9.70 -22.66 9.91
C ARG A 63 8.77 -22.45 8.72
N THR A 64 8.68 -21.23 8.21
CA THR A 64 7.68 -20.85 7.19
C THR A 64 8.28 -20.76 5.78
N GLY A 65 9.60 -20.75 5.67
CA GLY A 65 10.31 -20.47 4.44
C GLY A 65 10.26 -18.99 4.04
N GLY A 66 10.92 -18.69 2.94
CA GLY A 66 10.94 -17.35 2.38
C GLY A 66 11.68 -17.30 1.05
N ILE A 67 11.80 -16.11 0.51
CA ILE A 67 12.51 -15.84 -0.73
C ILE A 67 13.60 -14.79 -0.52
N VAL A 68 14.60 -14.82 -1.39
CA VAL A 68 15.63 -13.78 -1.50
C VAL A 68 15.59 -13.26 -2.93
N GLU A 69 15.45 -11.95 -3.07
CA GLU A 69 15.39 -11.28 -4.36
C GLU A 69 16.30 -10.04 -4.38
N ALA A 70 16.60 -9.57 -5.59
CA ALA A 70 17.30 -8.30 -5.76
C ALA A 70 16.39 -7.16 -5.26
N PHE A 71 16.94 -6.27 -4.44
CA PHE A 71 16.21 -5.07 -4.05
C PHE A 71 16.26 -4.07 -5.20
N VAL A 72 15.10 -3.75 -5.76
CA VAL A 72 15.00 -2.81 -6.89
C VAL A 72 15.10 -1.39 -6.35
N GLU A 73 16.14 -0.68 -6.77
CA GLU A 73 16.44 0.70 -6.35
C GLU A 73 16.85 1.56 -7.54
N THR A 74 16.56 2.87 -7.45
CA THR A 74 16.90 3.90 -8.44
C THR A 74 17.66 5.04 -7.78
N ASP A 75 18.33 5.88 -8.58
CA ASP A 75 19.09 7.01 -8.05
C ASP A 75 18.17 8.19 -7.66
N GLY A 76 17.04 8.35 -8.36
CA GLY A 76 16.03 9.37 -8.06
C GLY A 76 14.73 8.80 -7.47
N PRO A 77 14.09 9.48 -6.49
CA PRO A 77 12.81 9.06 -5.93
C PRO A 77 11.66 9.14 -6.95
N ASP A 78 11.79 9.95 -8.01
CA ASP A 78 10.79 10.06 -9.09
C ASP A 78 10.87 8.94 -10.13
N GLU A 79 11.86 8.07 -10.01
CA GLU A 79 12.11 6.99 -10.95
C GLU A 79 11.60 5.65 -10.44
N ILE A 80 11.03 5.58 -9.23
CA ILE A 80 10.47 4.37 -8.65
C ILE A 80 9.10 4.65 -8.03
N ARG A 81 8.16 3.74 -8.26
CA ARG A 81 6.78 3.78 -7.74
C ARG A 81 6.35 2.40 -7.27
N SER A 82 5.39 2.35 -6.35
CA SER A 82 4.85 1.11 -5.81
C SER A 82 3.37 0.95 -6.13
N PRO A 83 2.98 0.77 -7.40
CA PRO A 83 1.57 0.64 -7.73
C PRO A 83 1.03 -0.74 -7.36
N SER A 84 -0.28 -0.85 -7.28
CA SER A 84 -0.98 -2.13 -7.17
C SER A 84 -2.26 -2.18 -7.96
N VAL A 85 -2.74 -3.40 -8.19
CA VAL A 85 -4.03 -3.68 -8.82
C VAL A 85 -4.82 -4.66 -7.96
N GLN A 86 -6.09 -4.38 -7.76
CA GLN A 86 -7.02 -5.30 -7.14
C GLN A 86 -7.79 -6.06 -8.21
N CYS A 87 -7.86 -7.36 -8.05
CA CYS A 87 -8.56 -8.27 -8.95
C CYS A 87 -9.63 -9.06 -8.18
N HIS A 88 -10.61 -9.58 -8.91
CA HIS A 88 -11.59 -10.52 -8.41
C HIS A 88 -11.77 -11.65 -9.43
N ILE A 89 -11.83 -12.89 -8.94
CA ILE A 89 -12.24 -14.05 -9.73
C ILE A 89 -13.56 -14.55 -9.13
N ASP A 90 -14.62 -14.56 -9.93
CA ASP A 90 -15.91 -15.08 -9.50
C ASP A 90 -15.94 -16.63 -9.54
N PRO A 91 -16.96 -17.29 -8.97
CA PRO A 91 -17.08 -18.75 -9.01
C PRO A 91 -17.21 -19.36 -10.41
N ALA A 92 -17.54 -18.58 -11.44
CA ALA A 92 -17.57 -19.02 -12.84
C ALA A 92 -16.21 -18.86 -13.54
N GLY A 93 -15.21 -18.31 -12.85
CA GLY A 93 -13.87 -18.04 -13.39
C GLY A 93 -13.76 -16.72 -14.15
N THR A 94 -14.74 -15.82 -14.04
CA THR A 94 -14.64 -14.48 -14.64
C THR A 94 -13.62 -13.66 -13.89
N VAL A 95 -12.61 -13.15 -14.60
CA VAL A 95 -11.62 -12.23 -14.07
C VAL A 95 -12.13 -10.79 -14.20
N GLN A 96 -12.05 -10.03 -13.11
CA GLN A 96 -12.39 -8.62 -13.07
C GLN A 96 -11.25 -7.83 -12.43
N ILE A 97 -10.90 -6.69 -13.05
CA ILE A 97 -10.08 -5.67 -12.41
C ILE A 97 -11.02 -4.76 -11.62
N ILE A 98 -10.70 -4.57 -10.34
CA ILE A 98 -11.56 -3.85 -9.38
C ILE A 98 -11.07 -2.41 -9.18
N SER A 99 -9.76 -2.20 -9.11
CA SER A 99 -9.17 -0.86 -8.94
C SER A 99 -7.65 -0.92 -9.05
N THR A 100 -7.02 0.24 -9.26
CA THR A 100 -5.57 0.42 -9.26
C THR A 100 -5.14 1.52 -8.31
N HIS A 101 -3.97 1.39 -7.71
CA HIS A 101 -3.49 2.31 -6.68
C HIS A 101 -2.04 2.66 -6.87
N ASP A 102 -1.66 3.84 -6.40
CA ASP A 102 -0.28 4.15 -6.03
C ASP A 102 -0.15 4.07 -4.52
N GLN A 103 0.71 3.17 -4.04
CA GLN A 103 0.89 2.94 -2.61
C GLN A 103 1.88 3.93 -2.00
N VAL A 104 1.56 4.39 -0.81
CA VAL A 104 2.45 5.18 0.03
C VAL A 104 3.19 4.22 0.93
N MET A 105 4.50 4.15 0.76
CA MET A 105 5.38 3.24 1.51
C MET A 105 6.20 4.01 2.55
N GLY A 106 6.52 3.34 3.65
CA GLY A 106 7.34 3.86 4.74
C GLY A 106 8.09 2.74 5.47
N GLY A 107 8.37 2.96 6.75
CA GLY A 107 9.26 2.08 7.51
C GLY A 107 10.74 2.33 7.21
N PRO A 108 11.66 1.63 7.90
CA PRO A 108 13.10 1.88 7.82
C PRO A 108 13.68 1.82 6.41
N SER A 109 13.08 1.04 5.51
CA SER A 109 13.53 0.96 4.11
C SER A 109 12.46 1.19 3.05
N GLY A 110 11.32 1.76 3.41
CA GLY A 110 10.26 2.08 2.45
C GLY A 110 9.49 0.85 1.98
N GLN A 111 9.32 -0.16 2.83
CA GLN A 111 8.61 -1.40 2.50
C GLN A 111 7.28 -1.58 3.26
N VAL A 112 7.01 -0.74 4.25
CA VAL A 112 5.77 -0.81 5.04
C VAL A 112 4.67 0.00 4.37
N PHE A 113 3.52 -0.62 4.11
CA PHE A 113 2.35 0.07 3.56
C PHE A 113 1.77 1.08 4.57
N LEU A 114 1.68 2.35 4.17
CA LEU A 114 1.11 3.43 4.98
C LEU A 114 -0.30 3.81 4.52
N GLY A 115 -0.55 3.73 3.22
CA GLY A 115 -1.79 4.17 2.60
C GLY A 115 -1.69 4.12 1.08
N CYS A 116 -2.62 4.74 0.38
CA CYS A 116 -2.63 4.76 -1.07
C CYS A 116 -3.35 5.97 -1.65
N SER A 117 -3.09 6.24 -2.92
CA SER A 117 -3.94 7.07 -3.76
C SER A 117 -4.58 6.23 -4.86
N PHE A 118 -5.78 6.65 -5.28
CA PHE A 118 -6.56 6.03 -6.34
C PHE A 118 -7.02 7.10 -7.34
N PRO A 119 -7.11 6.78 -8.65
CA PRO A 119 -6.53 5.59 -9.31
C PRO A 119 -4.99 5.62 -9.33
N ALA A 120 -4.34 4.57 -9.80
CA ALA A 120 -2.91 4.65 -10.14
C ALA A 120 -2.64 5.69 -11.25
N ASP A 121 -1.39 6.15 -11.38
CA ASP A 121 -0.99 7.11 -12.41
C ASP A 121 -1.33 6.64 -13.84
N ASN A 122 -1.84 7.56 -14.64
CA ASN A 122 -2.22 7.33 -16.04
C ASN A 122 -1.06 6.84 -16.91
N ALA A 123 0.19 7.13 -16.52
CA ALA A 123 1.38 6.71 -17.24
C ALA A 123 1.61 5.19 -17.25
N TYR A 124 1.00 4.44 -16.33
CA TYR A 124 1.15 2.98 -16.24
C TYR A 124 -0.11 2.22 -15.82
N VAL A 125 -1.23 2.91 -15.57
CA VAL A 125 -2.47 2.26 -15.12
C VAL A 125 -2.90 1.11 -16.04
N GLN A 126 -2.78 1.27 -17.36
CA GLN A 126 -3.15 0.22 -18.31
C GLN A 126 -2.18 -0.97 -18.28
N ASP A 127 -0.89 -0.72 -18.06
CA ASP A 127 0.14 -1.75 -18.01
C ASP A 127 -0.04 -2.67 -16.81
N ILE A 128 -0.29 -2.08 -15.62
CA ILE A 128 -0.53 -2.84 -14.39
C ILE A 128 -1.88 -3.56 -14.41
N GLN A 129 -2.90 -3.00 -15.07
CA GLN A 129 -4.18 -3.70 -15.30
C GLN A 129 -3.98 -4.93 -16.18
N ALA A 130 -3.26 -4.79 -17.30
CA ALA A 130 -2.97 -5.91 -18.19
C ALA A 130 -2.12 -6.98 -17.47
N ALA A 131 -1.15 -6.59 -16.65
CA ALA A 131 -0.37 -7.52 -15.83
C ALA A 131 -1.25 -8.24 -14.79
N GLY A 132 -2.09 -7.50 -14.07
CA GLY A 132 -3.06 -8.04 -13.12
C GLY A 132 -3.99 -9.07 -13.76
N HIS A 133 -4.52 -8.78 -14.94
CA HIS A 133 -5.38 -9.71 -15.68
C HIS A 133 -4.64 -11.00 -16.07
N ARG A 134 -3.38 -10.91 -16.53
CA ARG A 134 -2.58 -12.12 -16.83
C ARG A 134 -2.34 -12.97 -15.59
N ILE A 135 -2.01 -12.34 -14.46
CA ILE A 135 -1.82 -13.03 -13.18
C ILE A 135 -3.14 -13.67 -12.72
N ALA A 136 -4.25 -12.95 -12.82
CA ALA A 136 -5.57 -13.45 -12.49
C ALA A 136 -5.99 -14.66 -13.33
N ALA A 137 -5.67 -14.68 -14.63
CA ALA A 137 -5.92 -15.84 -15.49
C ALA A 137 -5.15 -17.09 -14.99
N VAL A 138 -3.88 -16.90 -14.61
CA VAL A 138 -3.02 -17.97 -14.06
C VAL A 138 -3.54 -18.49 -12.71
N LEU A 139 -4.09 -17.61 -11.87
CA LEU A 139 -4.70 -17.96 -10.59
C LEU A 139 -6.06 -18.65 -10.76
N ARG A 140 -6.88 -18.17 -11.71
CA ARG A 140 -8.13 -18.82 -12.10
C ARG A 140 -7.90 -20.25 -12.56
N ASP A 141 -6.88 -20.49 -13.38
CA ASP A 141 -6.51 -21.83 -13.85
C ASP A 141 -5.97 -22.73 -12.72
N ARG A 142 -5.80 -22.17 -11.51
CA ARG A 142 -5.48 -22.87 -10.25
C ARG A 142 -6.66 -22.86 -9.26
N ASP A 143 -7.88 -22.64 -9.75
CA ASP A 143 -9.13 -22.67 -8.99
C ASP A 143 -9.23 -21.60 -7.87
N VAL A 144 -8.48 -20.50 -7.97
CA VAL A 144 -8.60 -19.38 -7.04
C VAL A 144 -9.91 -18.64 -7.30
N VAL A 145 -10.69 -18.41 -6.23
CA VAL A 145 -11.93 -17.63 -6.23
C VAL A 145 -11.83 -16.55 -5.16
N GLY A 146 -12.31 -15.35 -5.46
CA GLY A 146 -12.35 -14.23 -4.51
C GLY A 146 -11.46 -13.05 -4.93
N ARG A 147 -11.26 -12.13 -3.99
CA ARG A 147 -10.52 -10.88 -4.21
C ARG A 147 -9.07 -11.03 -3.78
N PHE A 148 -8.18 -10.41 -4.54
CA PHE A 148 -6.76 -10.32 -4.22
C PHE A 148 -6.13 -9.04 -4.77
N GLY A 149 -5.00 -8.64 -4.18
CA GLY A 149 -4.14 -7.58 -4.68
C GLY A 149 -2.90 -8.15 -5.37
N VAL A 150 -2.36 -7.42 -6.34
CA VAL A 150 -1.00 -7.65 -6.85
C VAL A 150 -0.22 -6.36 -6.70
N ASP A 151 0.92 -6.45 -6.02
CA ASP A 151 1.80 -5.33 -5.78
C ASP A 151 2.96 -5.34 -6.77
N PHE A 152 3.33 -4.15 -7.24
CA PHE A 152 4.42 -3.96 -8.18
C PHE A 152 5.43 -2.97 -7.64
N ILE A 153 6.69 -3.16 -8.03
CA ILE A 153 7.67 -2.08 -8.09
C ILE A 153 7.76 -1.66 -9.55
N SER A 154 7.58 -0.37 -9.81
CA SER A 154 7.63 0.20 -11.16
C SER A 154 8.78 1.16 -11.27
N VAL A 155 9.68 0.92 -12.21
CA VAL A 155 10.88 1.72 -12.43
C VAL A 155 10.77 2.48 -13.75
N ARG A 156 11.03 3.77 -13.71
CA ARG A 156 11.08 4.61 -14.91
C ARG A 156 12.32 4.28 -15.72
N ARG A 157 12.12 3.95 -16.99
CA ARG A 157 13.14 3.70 -18.01
C ARG A 157 13.02 4.71 -19.14
N ALA A 158 13.98 4.70 -20.06
CA ALA A 158 14.00 5.63 -21.20
C ALA A 158 12.71 5.57 -22.06
N ASN A 159 12.07 4.40 -22.15
CA ASN A 159 10.93 4.16 -23.03
C ASN A 159 9.60 3.95 -22.28
N GLY A 160 9.51 4.33 -21.00
CA GLY A 160 8.30 4.15 -20.19
C GLY A 160 8.58 3.55 -18.82
N TRP A 161 7.62 2.82 -18.27
CA TRP A 161 7.74 2.16 -16.98
C TRP A 161 7.99 0.67 -17.15
N GLU A 162 8.90 0.13 -16.35
CA GLU A 162 9.16 -1.30 -16.23
C GLU A 162 8.55 -1.79 -14.91
N HIS A 163 7.70 -2.82 -14.98
CA HIS A 163 6.91 -3.31 -13.84
C HIS A 163 7.40 -4.67 -13.35
N PHE A 164 7.79 -4.74 -12.09
CA PHE A 164 8.16 -5.97 -11.39
C PHE A 164 7.03 -6.34 -10.44
N ALA A 165 6.32 -7.44 -10.69
CA ALA A 165 5.35 -7.97 -9.73
C ALA A 165 6.12 -8.57 -8.55
N VAL A 166 5.84 -8.11 -7.33
CA VAL A 166 6.62 -8.46 -6.14
C VAL A 166 5.84 -9.27 -5.11
N GLU A 167 4.51 -9.21 -5.13
CA GLU A 167 3.65 -9.92 -4.17
C GLU A 167 2.24 -10.13 -4.74
N ILE A 168 1.62 -11.26 -4.40
CA ILE A 168 0.19 -11.52 -4.61
C ILE A 168 -0.46 -11.68 -3.24
N ASN A 169 -1.43 -10.84 -2.94
CA ASN A 169 -2.15 -10.81 -1.69
C ASN A 169 -3.52 -11.47 -1.85
N LEU A 170 -3.61 -12.80 -1.65
CA LEU A 170 -4.84 -13.60 -1.75
C LEU A 170 -5.81 -13.38 -0.56
N ARG A 171 -6.17 -12.12 -0.32
CA ARG A 171 -7.08 -11.66 0.74
C ARG A 171 -7.51 -10.22 0.46
N MET A 172 -8.41 -9.70 1.29
CA MET A 172 -8.66 -8.27 1.38
C MET A 172 -7.44 -7.56 2.01
N GLY A 173 -6.96 -6.49 1.36
CA GLY A 173 -5.79 -5.72 1.78
C GLY A 173 -6.12 -4.26 2.13
N GLY A 174 -5.10 -3.45 2.41
CA GLY A 174 -5.28 -2.03 2.80
C GLY A 174 -5.96 -1.18 1.71
N THR A 175 -5.88 -1.58 0.45
CA THR A 175 -6.58 -0.90 -0.66
C THR A 175 -8.03 -1.37 -0.85
N THR A 176 -8.45 -2.44 -0.17
CA THR A 176 -9.79 -3.03 -0.30
C THR A 176 -10.84 -2.14 0.35
N HIS A 177 -10.65 -1.77 1.62
CA HIS A 177 -11.62 -0.97 2.36
C HIS A 177 -11.88 0.40 1.70
N PRO A 178 -10.85 1.20 1.32
CA PRO A 178 -11.06 2.48 0.66
C PRO A 178 -11.88 2.39 -0.64
N TYR A 179 -11.63 1.37 -1.47
CA TYR A 179 -12.39 1.20 -2.71
C TYR A 179 -13.84 0.79 -2.45
N LEU A 180 -14.09 -0.11 -1.48
CA LEU A 180 -15.46 -0.49 -1.11
C LEU A 180 -16.24 0.71 -0.53
N THR A 181 -15.57 1.54 0.27
CA THR A 181 -16.14 2.78 0.80
C THR A 181 -16.53 3.73 -0.34
N LEU A 182 -15.64 3.95 -1.32
CA LEU A 182 -15.95 4.76 -2.49
C LEU A 182 -17.17 4.21 -3.26
N GLN A 183 -17.17 2.90 -3.55
CA GLN A 183 -18.25 2.25 -4.29
C GLN A 183 -19.59 2.37 -3.56
N ALA A 184 -19.62 2.14 -2.24
CA ALA A 184 -20.83 2.24 -1.44
C ALA A 184 -21.40 3.67 -1.39
N LEU A 185 -20.53 4.68 -1.25
CA LEU A 185 -20.96 6.07 -1.12
C LEU A 185 -21.39 6.71 -2.44
N THR A 186 -20.85 6.24 -3.55
CA THR A 186 -21.09 6.85 -4.87
C THR A 186 -22.06 6.05 -5.73
N SER A 187 -22.34 4.78 -5.36
CA SER A 187 -23.00 3.80 -6.24
C SER A 187 -22.35 3.71 -7.62
N GLY A 188 -21.05 4.00 -7.70
CA GLY A 188 -20.28 4.02 -8.94
C GLY A 188 -19.55 2.70 -9.22
N SER A 189 -18.76 2.70 -10.28
CA SER A 189 -17.96 1.54 -10.68
C SER A 189 -16.64 1.94 -11.35
N TYR A 190 -15.66 1.04 -11.29
CA TYR A 190 -14.39 1.19 -11.99
C TYR A 190 -14.55 0.93 -13.50
N ASP A 191 -14.15 1.91 -14.30
CA ASP A 191 -14.06 1.83 -15.74
C ASP A 191 -12.62 1.46 -16.15
N THR A 192 -12.42 0.20 -16.53
CA THR A 192 -11.07 -0.31 -16.92
C THR A 192 -10.49 0.41 -18.14
N ALA A 193 -11.32 0.94 -19.04
CA ALA A 193 -10.88 1.61 -20.24
C ALA A 193 -10.22 2.97 -19.91
N SER A 194 -10.80 3.73 -18.99
CA SER A 194 -10.20 5.00 -18.53
C SER A 194 -9.29 4.82 -17.31
N GLY A 195 -9.42 3.72 -16.57
CA GLY A 195 -8.75 3.50 -15.30
C GLY A 195 -9.34 4.32 -14.15
N GLU A 196 -10.57 4.82 -14.27
CA GLU A 196 -11.20 5.74 -13.32
C GLU A 196 -12.40 5.11 -12.62
N HIS A 197 -12.78 5.63 -11.45
CA HIS A 197 -14.08 5.32 -10.87
C HIS A 197 -15.12 6.35 -11.32
N ARG A 198 -16.21 5.87 -11.93
CA ARG A 198 -17.32 6.71 -12.38
C ARG A 198 -18.52 6.55 -11.46
N THR A 199 -19.03 7.66 -10.94
CA THR A 199 -20.28 7.69 -10.15
C THR A 199 -21.47 7.31 -11.04
N ALA A 200 -22.64 7.07 -10.45
CA ALA A 200 -23.87 6.84 -11.22
C ALA A 200 -24.24 8.02 -12.15
N ALA A 201 -23.77 9.24 -11.84
CA ALA A 201 -23.92 10.43 -12.67
C ALA A 201 -22.83 10.57 -13.76
N GLY A 202 -21.88 9.64 -13.83
CA GLY A 202 -20.79 9.62 -14.82
C GLY A 202 -19.56 10.45 -14.46
N GLU A 203 -19.56 11.09 -13.29
CA GLU A 203 -18.44 11.91 -12.84
C GLU A 203 -17.30 11.05 -12.30
N SER A 204 -16.05 11.51 -12.45
CA SER A 204 -14.88 10.82 -11.90
C SER A 204 -14.73 11.08 -10.40
N ARG A 205 -14.27 10.09 -9.65
CA ARG A 205 -13.84 10.24 -8.26
C ARG A 205 -12.47 9.62 -8.04
N SER A 206 -11.65 10.34 -7.30
CA SER A 206 -10.35 9.93 -6.79
C SER A 206 -10.41 9.88 -5.27
N TYR A 207 -9.48 9.13 -4.66
CA TYR A 207 -9.28 9.23 -3.22
C TYR A 207 -7.82 9.10 -2.83
N VAL A 208 -7.53 9.57 -1.62
CA VAL A 208 -6.35 9.20 -0.85
C VAL A 208 -6.83 8.54 0.44
N ALA A 209 -6.20 7.45 0.82
CA ALA A 209 -6.54 6.73 2.03
C ALA A 209 -5.31 6.38 2.85
N SER A 210 -5.47 6.38 4.16
CA SER A 210 -4.46 5.94 5.11
C SER A 210 -5.14 5.17 6.24
N ASP A 211 -4.59 4.00 6.57
CA ASP A 211 -4.95 3.23 7.77
C ASP A 211 -3.93 3.48 8.89
N ASN A 212 -2.99 4.41 8.68
CA ASN A 212 -1.85 4.68 9.54
C ASN A 212 -1.75 6.16 9.90
N LEU A 213 -2.88 6.87 10.02
CA LEU A 213 -2.88 8.15 10.72
C LEU A 213 -2.65 7.85 12.19
N HIS A 214 -1.40 7.94 12.62
CA HIS A 214 -0.98 7.56 13.94
C HIS A 214 -0.04 8.62 14.50
N ASN A 215 -0.47 9.23 15.60
CA ASN A 215 0.33 10.16 16.36
C ASN A 215 0.04 9.91 17.85
N PRO A 216 1.05 9.64 18.69
CA PRO A 216 0.84 9.47 20.13
C PRO A 216 0.15 10.65 20.80
N ALA A 217 0.26 11.87 20.25
CA ALA A 217 -0.45 13.04 20.73
C ALA A 217 -1.98 12.92 20.59
N TYR A 218 -2.48 12.08 19.67
CA TYR A 218 -3.92 11.87 19.49
C TYR A 218 -4.53 10.96 20.56
N SER A 219 -3.71 10.23 21.33
CA SER A 219 -4.20 9.43 22.45
C SER A 219 -4.89 10.34 23.47
N GLY A 220 -6.12 9.96 23.85
CA GLY A 220 -7.01 10.77 24.67
C GLY A 220 -8.17 11.38 23.90
N LEU A 221 -8.02 11.64 22.59
CA LEU A 221 -9.15 12.09 21.76
C LEU A 221 -10.23 11.01 21.70
N THR A 222 -11.44 11.38 22.08
CA THR A 222 -12.60 10.49 22.09
C THR A 222 -13.30 10.46 20.72
N PRO A 223 -14.15 9.46 20.45
CA PRO A 223 -15.03 9.50 19.28
C PRO A 223 -15.90 10.75 19.22
N ASP A 224 -16.34 11.28 20.37
CA ASP A 224 -17.15 12.50 20.44
C ASP A 224 -16.30 13.73 20.04
N ASP A 225 -15.07 13.83 20.54
CA ASP A 225 -14.13 14.90 20.12
C ASP A 225 -13.87 14.84 18.60
N LEU A 226 -13.73 13.62 18.04
CA LEU A 226 -13.58 13.46 16.60
C LEU A 226 -14.81 13.98 15.84
N MET A 227 -16.03 13.76 16.33
CA MET A 227 -17.25 14.28 15.70
C MET A 227 -17.28 15.81 15.72
N ASP A 228 -16.85 16.44 16.82
CA ASP A 228 -16.74 17.88 16.93
C ASP A 228 -15.68 18.44 15.97
N ILE A 229 -14.50 17.82 15.91
CA ILE A 229 -13.43 18.16 14.95
C ILE A 229 -13.95 18.10 13.51
N ILE A 230 -14.68 17.03 13.16
CA ILE A 230 -15.26 16.85 11.82
C ILE A 230 -16.21 18.00 11.48
N ALA A 231 -17.11 18.35 12.40
CA ALA A 231 -18.12 19.38 12.21
C ALA A 231 -17.49 20.78 12.09
N GLU A 232 -16.58 21.14 13.00
CA GLU A 232 -15.95 22.46 13.03
C GLU A 232 -15.05 22.73 11.82
N ASN A 233 -14.45 21.67 11.24
CA ASN A 233 -13.50 21.77 10.15
C ASN A 233 -14.11 21.44 8.78
N ASN A 234 -15.42 21.21 8.69
CA ASN A 234 -16.13 20.85 7.45
C ASN A 234 -15.52 19.62 6.75
N LEU A 235 -15.17 18.58 7.52
CA LEU A 235 -14.56 17.35 6.99
C LEU A 235 -15.60 16.29 6.57
N THR A 236 -16.86 16.48 6.94
CA THR A 236 -17.96 15.55 6.68
C THR A 236 -18.07 15.21 5.19
N PHE A 237 -18.33 13.93 4.90
CA PHE A 237 -18.68 13.49 3.55
C PHE A 237 -20.05 14.06 3.14
N ASP A 238 -20.07 14.85 2.08
CA ASP A 238 -21.28 15.40 1.48
C ASP A 238 -21.84 14.42 0.44
N HIS A 239 -23.03 13.88 0.71
CA HIS A 239 -23.71 12.94 -0.18
C HIS A 239 -24.20 13.55 -1.50
N THR A 240 -24.34 14.87 -1.58
CA THR A 240 -24.75 15.58 -2.80
C THR A 240 -23.59 15.68 -3.77
N THR A 241 -22.44 16.16 -3.29
CA THR A 241 -21.23 16.27 -4.11
C THR A 241 -20.45 14.95 -4.17
N GLN A 242 -20.74 13.99 -3.30
CA GLN A 242 -20.01 12.74 -3.12
C GLN A 242 -18.50 12.96 -2.89
N GLN A 243 -18.17 13.89 -1.99
CA GLN A 243 -16.80 14.27 -1.62
C GLN A 243 -16.71 14.51 -0.11
N GLY A 244 -15.51 14.43 0.45
CA GLY A 244 -15.22 14.68 1.86
C GLY A 244 -14.40 13.54 2.49
N VAL A 245 -14.36 13.49 3.81
CA VAL A 245 -13.56 12.51 4.56
C VAL A 245 -14.45 11.49 5.24
N VAL A 246 -14.07 10.23 5.13
CA VAL A 246 -14.68 9.12 5.85
C VAL A 246 -13.64 8.56 6.79
N PHE A 247 -13.88 8.70 8.09
CA PHE A 247 -13.00 8.16 9.13
C PHE A 247 -13.39 6.73 9.51
N HIS A 248 -12.40 5.89 9.76
CA HIS A 248 -12.56 4.51 10.21
C HIS A 248 -11.50 4.18 11.27
N LEU A 249 -11.60 2.99 11.87
CA LEU A 249 -10.77 2.62 13.05
C LEU A 249 -10.94 3.57 14.24
N ILE A 250 -12.08 4.25 14.37
CA ILE A 250 -12.34 5.27 15.39
C ILE A 250 -12.10 4.73 16.82
N GLY A 251 -12.40 3.45 17.06
CA GLY A 251 -12.15 2.81 18.36
C GLY A 251 -10.68 2.72 18.77
N ALA A 252 -9.73 2.90 17.84
CA ALA A 252 -8.30 2.92 18.14
C ALA A 252 -7.76 4.32 18.46
N LEU A 253 -8.57 5.37 18.29
CA LEU A 253 -8.13 6.75 18.44
C LEU A 253 -7.74 7.05 19.90
N SER A 254 -8.65 6.80 20.84
CA SER A 254 -8.44 7.23 22.23
C SER A 254 -7.29 6.52 22.91
N GLU A 255 -7.14 5.21 22.71
CA GLU A 255 -6.08 4.44 23.36
C GLU A 255 -4.74 4.54 22.60
N HIS A 256 -4.78 4.38 21.28
CA HIS A 256 -3.56 4.20 20.48
C HIS A 256 -3.21 5.42 19.63
N GLY A 257 -3.98 6.50 19.66
CA GLY A 257 -3.75 7.67 18.82
C GLY A 257 -3.81 7.34 17.33
N LYS A 258 -4.58 6.30 16.97
CA LYS A 258 -4.62 5.74 15.61
C LYS A 258 -6.00 5.89 14.99
N LEU A 259 -6.01 6.35 13.75
CA LEU A 259 -7.21 6.57 12.95
C LEU A 259 -6.96 6.15 11.50
N GLY A 260 -8.04 5.79 10.81
CA GLY A 260 -8.06 5.63 9.37
C GLY A 260 -8.86 6.75 8.71
N ALA A 261 -8.48 7.14 7.50
CA ALA A 261 -9.24 8.09 6.70
C ALA A 261 -9.27 7.68 5.22
N VAL A 262 -10.41 7.91 4.58
CA VAL A 262 -10.60 7.85 3.12
C VAL A 262 -11.11 9.23 2.69
N CYS A 263 -10.25 9.98 2.01
CA CYS A 263 -10.55 11.33 1.52
C CYS A 263 -10.95 11.25 0.06
N VAL A 264 -12.23 11.46 -0.24
CA VAL A 264 -12.81 11.33 -1.59
C VAL A 264 -13.01 12.71 -2.21
N ALA A 265 -12.60 12.87 -3.47
CA ALA A 265 -12.78 14.11 -4.20
C ALA A 265 -12.91 13.88 -5.73
N ASP A 266 -13.21 14.95 -6.46
CA ASP A 266 -13.20 14.98 -7.93
C ASP A 266 -11.79 14.85 -8.55
N SER A 267 -10.74 15.00 -7.75
CA SER A 267 -9.35 14.96 -8.20
C SER A 267 -8.41 14.51 -7.08
N ARG A 268 -7.26 13.94 -7.45
CA ARG A 268 -6.22 13.52 -6.49
C ARG A 268 -5.73 14.66 -5.62
N ALA A 269 -5.39 15.80 -6.23
CA ALA A 269 -4.88 16.97 -5.52
C ALA A 269 -5.86 17.47 -4.43
N LYS A 270 -7.17 17.42 -4.71
CA LYS A 270 -8.20 17.80 -3.74
C LYS A 270 -8.36 16.75 -2.64
N ALA A 271 -8.31 15.46 -2.96
CA ALA A 271 -8.30 14.38 -1.97
C ALA A 271 -7.08 14.47 -1.03
N GLU A 272 -5.89 14.78 -1.56
CA GLU A 272 -4.69 15.05 -0.74
C GLU A 272 -4.86 16.30 0.13
N SER A 273 -5.53 17.33 -0.38
CA SER A 273 -5.82 18.54 0.40
C SER A 273 -6.75 18.24 1.57
N LEU A 274 -7.77 17.41 1.37
CA LEU A 274 -8.66 16.94 2.44
C LEU A 274 -7.89 16.15 3.50
N LEU A 275 -6.96 15.28 3.10
CA LEU A 275 -6.14 14.54 4.06
C LEU A 275 -5.24 15.48 4.88
N ARG A 276 -4.58 16.45 4.24
CA ARG A 276 -3.77 17.46 4.93
C ARG A 276 -4.60 18.28 5.91
N GLN A 277 -5.81 18.66 5.51
CA GLN A 277 -6.75 19.38 6.38
C GLN A 277 -7.16 18.54 7.58
N ALA A 278 -7.55 17.28 7.36
CA ALA A 278 -7.92 16.36 8.43
C ALA A 278 -6.79 16.17 9.45
N VAL A 279 -5.56 15.96 8.98
CA VAL A 279 -4.38 15.82 9.85
C VAL A 279 -4.12 17.12 10.63
N ALA A 280 -4.17 18.28 9.97
CA ALA A 280 -3.96 19.56 10.64
C ALA A 280 -5.03 19.85 11.72
N SER A 281 -6.29 19.46 11.48
CA SER A 281 -7.37 19.59 12.46
C SER A 281 -7.16 18.67 13.67
N LEU A 282 -6.71 17.43 13.46
CA LEU A 282 -6.36 16.51 14.54
C LEU A 282 -5.15 16.99 15.34
N ASP A 283 -4.10 17.46 14.66
CA ASP A 283 -2.90 18.03 15.30
C ASP A 283 -3.23 19.24 16.17
N LYS A 284 -4.15 20.10 15.70
CA LYS A 284 -4.62 21.25 16.47
C LYS A 284 -5.37 20.79 17.73
N ALA A 285 -6.35 19.90 17.59
CA ALA A 285 -7.15 19.43 18.71
C ALA A 285 -6.33 18.68 19.77
N ALA A 286 -5.32 17.92 19.34
CA ALA A 286 -4.40 17.22 20.24
C ALA A 286 -3.44 18.15 21.01
N ALA A 287 -3.32 19.41 20.59
CA ALA A 287 -2.46 20.40 21.23
C ALA A 287 -3.22 21.30 22.24
N GLU A 288 -4.54 21.18 22.31
CA GLU A 288 -5.43 21.90 23.25
C GLU A 288 -5.58 21.14 24.58
#